data_AF-A0A5M3MQ42-F1
#
_entry.id   AF-A0A5M3MQ42-F1
#
_cell.length_a   1.000
_cell.length_b   1.000
_cell.length_c   1.000
_cell.angle_alpha   90.00
_cell.angle_beta   90.00
_cell.angle_gamma   90.00
#
_symmetry.space_group_name_H-M   'P 1'
#
loop_
_entity.id
_entity.type
_entity.pdbx_description
1 polymer ?
#
loop_
_entity_poly.entity_id
_entity_poly.type
_entity_poly.pdbx_seq_one_letter_code
_entity_poly.pdbx_strand_id
1 'polypeptide(L)'
;MSSTVVGYHAPKGFKDAIVKAQAVFDEFRRDQHGMLKQGGSDTLVGRPSAPLPREVLHQIFEYLFPQSREKRRPRRRILYSPQPEEVERRKAATDPEDSRWWKWQMEPPSAALFPLSCAAAFHNWQRALSMEAAYWTRIVIFVDEPLTPGTFSPLFFAWSRDEIIDVRITRRRFYDRNLYPDDAHEKDRVEYIMMHLRPHLHRCRTIRLDAKCRSSVVAALNHLKGDPPRLCILALCSEVADTVDDADGLQDLICPNLTNLHIDAKSLIDLVQRGFDWSPEEGNRRYSYLILCPYQPLDPQHGVLAVDLIRCLANIQNIDSISLRSIFFHPDFILPQVTNHESDIFGDTLEMDNIPFDAVNALLKFSNTENAHLKNCSFSSPVLWPSSGPFNVTFGIAMFFNLMMVTKTERANVSGTKDQRTGRRTIQSSYMYVQ
;
A
#
# COMPACT_ATOMS: atom_id res chain seq x y z
N MET A 1 -20.18 -25.17 6.84
CA MET A 1 -19.68 -24.15 5.88
C MET A 1 -18.54 -24.80 5.11
N SER A 2 -18.72 -25.05 3.81
CA SER A 2 -17.71 -25.69 2.96
C SER A 2 -16.63 -24.66 2.63
N SER A 3 -15.41 -24.88 3.11
CA SER A 3 -14.24 -24.04 2.84
C SER A 3 -13.75 -24.33 1.41
N THR A 4 -14.02 -23.42 0.49
CA THR A 4 -13.42 -23.43 -0.84
C THR A 4 -11.93 -23.10 -0.71
N VAL A 5 -11.08 -24.12 -0.80
CA VAL A 5 -9.63 -23.96 -0.89
C VAL A 5 -9.34 -23.22 -2.21
N VAL A 6 -8.94 -21.96 -2.12
CA VAL A 6 -8.48 -21.18 -3.28
C VAL A 6 -7.15 -21.76 -3.74
N GLY A 7 -7.17 -22.51 -4.84
CA GLY A 7 -5.96 -23.01 -5.48
C GLY A 7 -5.11 -21.86 -6.00
N TYR A 8 -3.90 -21.69 -5.45
CA TYR A 8 -2.94 -20.73 -5.96
C TYR A 8 -2.35 -21.22 -7.29
N HIS A 9 -2.61 -20.49 -8.37
CA HIS A 9 -1.94 -20.72 -9.64
C HIS A 9 -0.58 -20.01 -9.62
N ALA A 10 0.50 -20.79 -9.75
CA ALA A 10 1.83 -20.23 -9.96
C ALA A 10 1.86 -19.33 -11.21
N PRO A 11 2.71 -18.27 -11.25
CA PRO A 11 2.81 -17.36 -12.38
C PRO A 11 3.01 -18.11 -13.70
N LYS A 12 2.41 -17.63 -14.80
CA LYS A 12 2.68 -18.16 -16.15
C LYS A 12 4.18 -18.07 -16.42
N GLY A 13 4.80 -19.20 -16.74
CA GLY A 13 6.23 -19.32 -16.96
C GLY A 13 7.04 -19.81 -15.75
N PHE A 14 6.47 -19.84 -14.53
CA PHE A 14 7.17 -20.40 -13.36
C PHE A 14 7.36 -21.92 -13.48
N LYS A 15 6.33 -22.63 -13.98
CA LYS A 15 6.48 -24.05 -14.32
C LYS A 15 7.50 -24.27 -15.43
N ASP A 16 7.55 -23.41 -16.44
CA ASP A 16 8.55 -23.52 -17.51
C ASP A 16 9.96 -23.16 -17.03
N ALA A 17 10.09 -22.23 -16.10
CA ALA A 17 11.35 -21.87 -15.45
C ALA A 17 11.83 -23.01 -14.54
N ILE A 18 10.93 -23.63 -13.76
CA ILE A 18 11.24 -24.85 -13.01
C ILE A 18 11.59 -25.97 -13.97
N VAL A 19 10.85 -26.19 -15.05
CA VAL A 19 11.13 -27.26 -16.01
C VAL A 19 12.44 -27.00 -16.75
N LYS A 20 12.80 -25.75 -17.07
CA LYS A 20 14.10 -25.39 -17.65
C LYS A 20 15.23 -25.52 -16.63
N ALA A 21 15.04 -25.04 -15.41
CA ALA A 21 16.01 -25.21 -14.33
C ALA A 21 16.19 -26.70 -13.99
N GLN A 22 15.10 -27.47 -14.01
CA GLN A 22 15.08 -28.92 -13.83
C GLN A 22 15.72 -29.62 -15.03
N ALA A 23 15.52 -29.15 -16.26
CA ALA A 23 16.18 -29.68 -17.45
C ALA A 23 17.69 -29.41 -17.43
N VAL A 24 18.12 -28.22 -17.03
CA VAL A 24 19.52 -27.87 -16.78
C VAL A 24 20.09 -28.74 -15.65
N PHE A 25 19.30 -28.97 -14.60
CA PHE A 25 19.66 -29.84 -13.49
C PHE A 25 19.78 -31.31 -13.92
N ASP A 26 18.89 -31.78 -14.78
CA ASP A 26 18.84 -33.15 -15.31
C ASP A 26 19.93 -33.37 -16.37
N GLU A 27 20.32 -32.34 -17.12
CA GLU A 27 21.47 -32.34 -18.03
C GLU A 27 22.78 -32.40 -17.24
N PHE A 28 22.95 -31.53 -16.24
CA PHE A 28 24.10 -31.58 -15.33
C PHE A 28 24.21 -32.93 -14.60
N ARG A 29 23.08 -33.52 -14.17
CA ARG A 29 23.03 -34.85 -13.56
C ARG A 29 23.41 -35.97 -14.53
N ARG A 30 23.06 -35.84 -15.82
CA ARG A 30 23.47 -36.79 -16.86
C ARG A 30 24.98 -36.75 -17.10
N ASP A 31 25.59 -35.56 -17.13
CA ASP A 31 27.04 -35.41 -17.29
C ASP A 31 27.81 -35.99 -16.08
N GLN A 32 27.31 -35.78 -14.87
CA GLN A 32 27.88 -36.38 -13.66
C GLN A 32 27.74 -37.92 -13.62
N HIS A 33 26.63 -38.46 -14.11
CA HIS A 33 26.44 -39.92 -14.23
C HIS A 33 27.27 -40.55 -15.36
N GLY A 34 27.65 -39.78 -16.38
CA GLY A 34 28.61 -40.20 -17.41
C GLY A 34 30.00 -40.50 -16.84
N MET A 35 30.40 -39.83 -15.74
CA MET A 35 31.69 -40.04 -15.08
C MET A 35 31.71 -41.16 -14.02
N LEU A 36 30.54 -41.68 -13.60
CA LEU A 36 30.41 -42.60 -12.46
C LEU A 36 30.10 -44.07 -12.83
N LYS A 37 30.07 -44.44 -14.12
CA LYS A 37 29.85 -45.84 -14.56
C LYS A 37 31.10 -46.73 -14.48
N GLN A 38 31.89 -46.60 -13.42
CA GLN A 38 32.89 -47.60 -13.02
C GLN A 38 32.90 -47.75 -11.49
N GLY A 39 32.15 -48.71 -10.94
CA GLY A 39 32.28 -49.10 -9.53
C GLY A 39 31.01 -49.72 -8.98
N GLY A 40 31.13 -50.91 -8.42
CA GLY A 40 30.03 -51.79 -8.03
C GLY A 40 29.15 -51.30 -6.88
N SER A 41 27.95 -51.87 -6.87
CA SER A 41 26.86 -51.74 -5.91
C SER A 41 27.27 -51.96 -4.46
N ASP A 42 27.10 -50.92 -3.62
CA ASP A 42 26.73 -51.09 -2.21
C ASP A 42 26.05 -49.82 -1.66
N THR A 43 24.90 -50.04 -1.00
CA THR A 43 24.14 -49.12 -0.12
C THR A 43 24.12 -47.61 -0.48
N LEU A 44 23.07 -47.20 -1.22
CA LEU A 44 22.77 -45.81 -1.56
C LEU A 44 22.27 -44.99 -0.36
N VAL A 45 23.15 -44.70 0.59
CA VAL A 45 23.04 -43.45 1.37
C VAL A 45 23.25 -42.33 0.35
N GLY A 46 22.18 -41.64 -0.03
CA GLY A 46 22.20 -40.62 -1.08
C GLY A 46 23.29 -39.61 -0.82
N ARG A 47 24.42 -39.71 -1.55
CA ARG A 47 25.47 -38.70 -1.49
C ARG A 47 24.84 -37.35 -1.83
N PRO A 48 25.05 -36.30 -1.02
CA PRO A 48 24.62 -34.96 -1.38
C PRO A 48 25.21 -34.64 -2.76
N SER A 49 24.34 -34.32 -3.71
CA SER A 49 24.76 -33.91 -5.05
C SER A 49 25.81 -32.81 -4.92
N ALA A 50 26.91 -32.90 -5.67
CA ALA A 50 27.92 -31.84 -5.70
C ALA A 50 27.23 -30.49 -5.92
N PRO A 51 27.60 -29.43 -5.17
CA PRO A 51 26.99 -28.12 -5.34
C PRO A 51 27.19 -27.64 -6.77
N LEU A 52 26.16 -27.01 -7.34
CA LEU A 52 26.25 -26.41 -8.68
C LEU A 52 27.38 -25.37 -8.71
N PRO A 53 28.15 -25.28 -9.81
CA PRO A 53 29.10 -24.21 -10.01
C PRO A 53 28.43 -22.83 -9.90
N ARG A 54 29.18 -21.86 -9.41
CA ARG A 54 28.69 -20.50 -9.12
C ARG A 54 28.19 -19.79 -10.39
N GLU A 55 28.84 -20.07 -11.50
CA GLU A 55 28.53 -19.52 -12.83
C GLU A 55 27.15 -19.99 -13.31
N VAL A 56 26.82 -21.27 -13.05
CA VAL A 56 25.50 -21.84 -13.37
C VAL A 56 24.42 -21.20 -12.49
N LEU A 57 24.70 -21.02 -11.19
CA LEU A 57 23.76 -20.33 -10.29
C LEU A 57 23.49 -18.89 -10.75
N HIS A 58 24.53 -18.17 -11.18
CA HIS A 58 24.40 -16.82 -11.70
C HIS A 58 23.45 -16.76 -12.91
N GLN A 59 23.64 -17.64 -13.90
CA GLN A 59 22.77 -17.72 -15.08
C GLN A 59 21.32 -18.04 -14.71
N ILE A 60 21.09 -18.90 -13.71
CA ILE A 60 19.74 -19.18 -13.20
C ILE A 60 19.12 -17.90 -12.62
N PHE A 61 19.87 -17.14 -11.82
CA PHE A 61 19.36 -15.93 -11.20
C PHE A 61 19.14 -14.79 -12.19
N GLU A 62 20.03 -14.61 -13.17
CA GLU A 62 19.83 -13.68 -14.30
C GLU A 62 18.54 -13.98 -15.07
N TYR A 63 18.15 -15.26 -15.19
CA TYR A 63 16.89 -15.64 -15.81
C TYR A 63 15.67 -15.40 -14.91
N LEU A 64 15.78 -15.70 -13.61
CA LEU A 64 14.68 -15.55 -12.65
C LEU A 64 14.39 -14.09 -12.31
N PHE A 65 15.41 -13.23 -12.28
CA PHE A 65 15.27 -11.85 -11.82
C PHE A 65 14.29 -11.03 -12.68
N PRO A 66 14.39 -10.97 -14.01
CA PRO A 66 13.42 -10.24 -14.84
C PRO A 66 11.99 -10.76 -14.71
N GLN A 67 11.81 -12.07 -14.47
CA GLN A 67 10.48 -12.68 -14.33
C GLN A 67 9.76 -12.26 -13.04
N SER A 68 10.50 -11.85 -12.03
CA SER A 68 9.97 -11.35 -10.76
C SER A 68 9.60 -9.86 -10.79
N ARG A 69 9.88 -9.18 -11.92
CA ARG A 69 9.62 -7.76 -12.13
C ARG A 69 8.49 -7.58 -13.14
N GLU A 70 7.82 -6.44 -13.03
CA GLU A 70 6.81 -5.99 -13.99
C GLU A 70 7.13 -4.56 -14.43
N LYS A 71 6.90 -4.29 -15.72
CA LYS A 71 7.08 -2.96 -16.27
C LYS A 71 6.07 -2.02 -15.63
N ARG A 72 6.55 -0.90 -15.09
CA ARG A 72 5.70 0.19 -14.60
C ARG A 72 4.85 0.66 -15.77
N ARG A 73 3.53 0.60 -15.61
CA ARG A 73 2.64 1.27 -16.55
C ARG A 73 2.94 2.76 -16.44
N PRO A 74 3.20 3.47 -17.56
CA PRO A 74 3.34 4.91 -17.50
C PRO A 74 2.08 5.45 -16.84
N ARG A 75 2.23 6.15 -15.71
CA ARG A 75 1.13 6.96 -15.16
C ARG A 75 0.72 7.87 -16.31
N ARG A 76 -0.52 7.73 -16.80
CA ARG A 76 -1.04 8.46 -17.97
C ARG A 76 -0.59 9.92 -17.87
N ARG A 77 0.49 10.28 -18.57
CA ARG A 77 0.95 11.66 -18.69
C ARG A 77 0.50 12.12 -20.05
N ILE A 78 -0.20 13.24 -19.98
CA ILE A 78 -0.71 14.14 -21.00
C ILE A 78 0.06 14.01 -22.32
N LEU A 79 -0.70 13.90 -23.41
CA LEU A 79 -0.28 13.82 -24.81
C LEU A 79 0.69 14.96 -25.17
N TYR A 80 1.98 14.79 -24.91
CA TYR A 80 3.02 15.61 -25.51
C TYR A 80 3.83 14.77 -26.50
N SER A 81 4.11 15.38 -27.65
CA SER A 81 4.86 14.77 -28.75
C SER A 81 6.24 14.32 -28.27
N PRO A 82 6.71 13.12 -28.66
CA PRO A 82 7.93 12.53 -28.12
C PRO A 82 9.17 13.31 -28.58
N GLN A 83 9.88 13.90 -27.61
CA GLN A 83 11.20 14.50 -27.81
C GLN A 83 12.25 13.40 -28.09
N PRO A 84 13.38 13.69 -28.76
CA PRO A 84 14.45 12.71 -29.04
C PRO A 84 14.98 11.97 -27.80
N GLU A 85 14.97 12.61 -26.63
CA GLU A 85 15.26 11.96 -25.33
C GLU A 85 14.37 10.75 -25.05
N GLU A 86 13.16 10.70 -25.62
CA GLU A 86 12.23 9.60 -25.45
C GLU A 86 12.71 8.32 -26.14
N VAL A 87 13.55 8.41 -27.18
CA VAL A 87 14.13 7.24 -27.84
C VAL A 87 15.18 6.57 -26.94
N GLU A 88 16.02 7.35 -26.26
CA GLU A 88 16.93 6.80 -25.24
C GLU A 88 16.16 6.28 -24.02
N ARG A 89 15.09 6.96 -23.59
CA ARG A 89 14.18 6.44 -22.56
C ARG A 89 13.53 5.11 -22.98
N ARG A 90 13.24 4.91 -24.26
CA ARG A 90 12.69 3.64 -24.78
C ARG A 90 13.70 2.49 -24.69
N LYS A 91 14.99 2.75 -24.93
CA LYS A 91 16.06 1.76 -24.70
C LYS A 91 16.28 1.50 -23.20
N ALA A 92 16.28 2.53 -22.35
CA ALA A 92 16.33 2.34 -20.91
C ALA A 92 15.11 1.56 -20.36
N ALA A 93 13.95 1.69 -21.01
CA ALA A 93 12.73 0.95 -20.65
C ALA A 93 12.76 -0.54 -21.03
N THR A 94 13.83 -1.04 -21.66
CA THR A 94 14.03 -2.50 -21.88
C THR A 94 14.88 -3.16 -20.82
N ASP A 95 15.68 -2.41 -20.07
CA ASP A 95 16.52 -2.96 -19.00
C ASP A 95 15.67 -3.26 -17.75
N PRO A 96 15.50 -4.54 -17.37
CA PRO A 96 14.73 -4.91 -16.19
C PRO A 96 15.36 -4.45 -14.88
N GLU A 97 16.66 -4.13 -14.84
CA GLU A 97 17.34 -3.65 -13.63
C GLU A 97 16.88 -2.24 -13.26
N ASP A 98 16.61 -1.39 -14.24
CA ASP A 98 16.23 0.02 -14.03
C ASP A 98 14.90 0.14 -13.25
N SER A 99 15.03 0.49 -11.98
CA SER A 99 13.92 0.65 -11.04
C SER A 99 12.99 1.82 -11.37
N ARG A 100 13.36 2.70 -12.32
CA ARG A 100 12.50 3.76 -12.86
C ARG A 100 11.40 3.21 -13.77
N TRP A 101 11.71 2.15 -14.52
CA TRP A 101 10.81 1.55 -15.50
C TRP A 101 10.21 0.22 -15.05
N TRP A 102 10.86 -0.45 -14.10
CA TRP A 102 10.42 -1.75 -13.59
C TRP A 102 10.18 -1.68 -12.10
N LYS A 103 9.11 -2.31 -11.65
CA LYS A 103 8.81 -2.50 -10.23
C LYS A 103 8.68 -3.99 -9.96
N TRP A 104 8.81 -4.36 -8.71
CA TRP A 104 8.54 -5.72 -8.28
C TRP A 104 7.07 -6.07 -8.49
N GLN A 105 6.79 -7.31 -8.90
CA GLN A 105 5.42 -7.80 -9.01
C GLN A 105 4.71 -7.70 -7.66
N MET A 106 3.54 -7.06 -7.69
CA MET A 106 2.71 -6.74 -6.52
C MET A 106 1.90 -7.94 -6.00
N GLU A 107 2.25 -9.17 -6.39
CA GLU A 107 1.65 -10.39 -5.86
C GLU A 107 1.65 -10.37 -4.32
N PRO A 108 0.65 -11.03 -3.68
CA PRO A 108 0.62 -11.13 -2.23
C PRO A 108 2.01 -11.57 -1.74
N PRO A 109 2.51 -10.92 -0.67
CA PRO A 109 3.85 -11.21 -0.19
C PRO A 109 3.93 -12.69 0.14
N SER A 110 4.88 -13.36 -0.50
CA SER A 110 5.13 -14.79 -0.32
C SER A 110 6.61 -15.00 -0.04
N ALA A 111 6.91 -15.92 0.87
CA ALA A 111 8.29 -16.38 1.08
C ALA A 111 8.87 -17.06 -0.17
N ALA A 112 8.01 -17.44 -1.12
CA ALA A 112 8.41 -18.02 -2.40
C ALA A 112 9.00 -16.97 -3.39
N LEU A 113 8.95 -15.68 -3.06
CA LEU A 113 9.43 -14.63 -3.95
C LEU A 113 10.96 -14.62 -4.07
N PHE A 114 11.46 -14.35 -5.27
CA PHE A 114 12.87 -14.05 -5.52
C PHE A 114 13.25 -12.73 -4.80
N PRO A 115 14.46 -12.61 -4.20
CA PRO A 115 15.50 -13.65 -4.10
C PRO A 115 15.36 -14.58 -2.88
N LEU A 116 14.41 -14.31 -1.98
CA LEU A 116 14.30 -14.95 -0.66
C LEU A 116 14.15 -16.48 -0.73
N SER A 117 13.30 -16.98 -1.63
CA SER A 117 13.10 -18.42 -1.81
C SER A 117 14.36 -19.15 -2.24
N CYS A 118 15.14 -18.53 -3.13
CA CYS A 118 16.41 -19.06 -3.61
C CYS A 118 17.48 -18.99 -2.51
N ALA A 119 17.50 -17.90 -1.73
CA ALA A 119 18.43 -17.74 -0.61
C ALA A 119 18.17 -18.72 0.53
N ALA A 120 16.91 -19.09 0.78
CA ALA A 120 16.52 -20.04 1.81
C ALA A 120 16.84 -21.51 1.46
N ALA A 121 17.02 -21.84 0.17
CA ALA A 121 17.21 -23.21 -0.28
C ALA A 121 18.57 -23.80 0.14
N PHE A 122 19.67 -23.08 -0.12
CA PHE A 122 21.04 -23.53 0.18
C PHE A 122 21.99 -22.36 0.46
N HIS A 123 22.96 -22.54 1.37
CA HIS A 123 23.98 -21.52 1.67
C HIS A 123 24.79 -21.07 0.46
N ASN A 124 25.08 -21.97 -0.50
CA ASN A 124 25.79 -21.60 -1.72
C ASN A 124 24.97 -20.67 -2.63
N TRP A 125 23.64 -20.87 -2.68
CA TRP A 125 22.73 -20.02 -3.43
C TRP A 125 22.64 -18.65 -2.80
N GLN A 126 22.50 -18.59 -1.47
CA GLN A 126 22.56 -17.36 -0.70
C GLN A 126 23.86 -16.57 -0.96
N ARG A 127 25.02 -17.24 -0.93
CA ARG A 127 26.32 -16.61 -1.22
C ARG A 127 26.38 -16.08 -2.66
N ALA A 128 25.91 -16.86 -3.64
CA ALA A 128 25.88 -16.43 -5.04
C ALA A 128 24.94 -15.22 -5.24
N LEU A 129 23.73 -15.25 -4.67
CA LEU A 129 22.79 -14.12 -4.69
C LEU A 129 23.35 -12.88 -4.01
N SER A 130 24.09 -13.03 -2.90
CA SER A 130 24.66 -11.88 -2.15
C SER A 130 25.69 -11.06 -2.92
N MET A 131 26.17 -11.57 -4.05
CA MET A 131 27.12 -10.86 -4.90
C MET A 131 26.48 -9.79 -5.76
N GLU A 132 25.20 -9.96 -6.09
CA GLU A 132 24.50 -9.08 -7.01
C GLU A 132 23.51 -8.23 -6.23
N ALA A 133 23.80 -6.94 -6.09
CA ALA A 133 23.03 -6.03 -5.26
C ALA A 133 21.64 -5.77 -5.86
N ALA A 134 21.52 -5.81 -7.19
CA ALA A 134 20.25 -5.60 -7.90
C ALA A 134 19.16 -6.59 -7.44
N TYR A 135 19.55 -7.81 -7.05
CA TYR A 135 18.63 -8.84 -6.57
C TYR A 135 18.02 -8.50 -5.21
N TRP A 136 18.70 -7.70 -4.39
CA TRP A 136 18.30 -7.36 -3.02
C TRP A 136 17.58 -6.00 -2.91
N THR A 137 17.09 -5.46 -4.03
CA THR A 137 16.32 -4.20 -4.03
C THR A 137 14.87 -4.36 -3.54
N ARG A 138 14.39 -5.60 -3.34
CA ARG A 138 13.14 -5.91 -2.63
C ARG A 138 13.44 -6.73 -1.39
N ILE A 139 13.05 -6.21 -0.24
CA ILE A 139 13.23 -6.87 1.04
C ILE A 139 11.84 -7.12 1.62
N VAL A 140 11.41 -8.39 1.66
CA VAL A 140 10.14 -8.81 2.28
C VAL A 140 10.46 -9.55 3.57
N ILE A 141 9.93 -9.05 4.68
CA ILE A 141 10.17 -9.58 6.01
C ILE A 141 8.83 -10.00 6.60
N PHE A 142 8.78 -11.25 7.07
CA PHE A 142 7.61 -11.81 7.74
C PHE A 142 7.78 -11.73 9.25
N VAL A 143 6.80 -11.16 9.94
CA VAL A 143 6.80 -10.96 11.40
C VAL A 143 5.92 -11.95 12.16
N ASP A 144 5.34 -12.93 11.48
CA ASP A 144 4.50 -13.97 12.05
C ASP A 144 5.24 -15.31 12.28
N GLU A 145 4.77 -16.10 13.26
CA GLU A 145 5.32 -17.43 13.55
C GLU A 145 4.76 -18.58 12.67
N PRO A 146 5.51 -19.68 12.50
CA PRO A 146 6.87 -19.90 12.99
C PRO A 146 7.83 -18.91 12.35
N LEU A 147 8.63 -18.24 13.19
CA LEU A 147 9.76 -17.41 12.79
C LEU A 147 10.60 -18.32 11.93
N THR A 148 10.44 -18.24 10.62
CA THR A 148 11.17 -19.17 9.78
C THR A 148 12.61 -18.76 9.96
N PRO A 149 13.48 -19.63 10.48
CA PRO A 149 14.88 -19.28 10.64
C PRO A 149 15.38 -18.78 9.27
N GLY A 150 15.67 -17.48 9.16
CA GLY A 150 15.97 -16.81 7.89
C GLY A 150 14.92 -15.87 7.28
N THR A 151 13.77 -15.59 7.89
CA THR A 151 12.83 -14.56 7.37
C THR A 151 13.36 -13.15 7.48
N PHE A 152 14.23 -12.90 8.46
CA PHE A 152 14.95 -11.65 8.57
C PHE A 152 16.42 -11.92 8.86
N SER A 153 17.27 -11.41 7.98
CA SER A 153 18.69 -11.26 8.23
C SER A 153 19.06 -9.81 7.98
N PRO A 154 19.70 -9.11 8.93
CA PRO A 154 20.26 -7.78 8.70
C PRO A 154 21.18 -7.73 7.47
N LEU A 155 21.77 -8.87 7.08
CA LEU A 155 22.60 -8.98 5.89
C LEU A 155 21.85 -8.67 4.59
N PHE A 156 20.52 -8.78 4.54
CA PHE A 156 19.73 -8.42 3.35
C PHE A 156 19.91 -6.93 3.00
N PHE A 157 19.99 -6.08 4.01
CA PHE A 157 20.31 -4.67 3.80
C PHE A 157 21.77 -4.50 3.34
N ALA A 158 22.71 -5.24 3.91
CA ALA A 158 24.11 -5.17 3.48
C ALA A 158 24.30 -5.63 2.01
N TRP A 159 23.58 -6.67 1.58
CA TRP A 159 23.70 -7.22 0.22
C TRP A 159 23.15 -6.29 -0.87
N SER A 160 22.22 -5.39 -0.52
CA SER A 160 21.74 -4.37 -1.45
C SER A 160 22.69 -3.17 -1.61
N ARG A 161 23.79 -3.09 -0.86
CA ARG A 161 24.82 -2.03 -0.98
C ARG A 161 24.21 -0.61 -0.96
N ASP A 162 24.43 0.19 -2.01
CA ASP A 162 23.90 1.55 -2.15
C ASP A 162 22.66 1.62 -3.06
N GLU A 163 22.10 0.46 -3.42
CA GLU A 163 20.92 0.39 -4.27
C GLU A 163 19.68 0.94 -3.57
N ILE A 164 18.75 1.44 -4.38
CA ILE A 164 17.43 1.87 -3.91
C ILE A 164 16.62 0.63 -3.53
N ILE A 165 16.11 0.61 -2.30
CA ILE A 165 15.37 -0.54 -1.76
C ILE A 165 13.89 -0.26 -1.54
N ASP A 166 13.06 -1.26 -1.79
CA ASP A 166 11.67 -1.33 -1.37
C ASP A 166 11.55 -2.36 -0.24
N VAL A 167 11.13 -1.92 0.95
CA VAL A 167 11.01 -2.74 2.14
C VAL A 167 9.55 -2.98 2.46
N ARG A 168 9.20 -4.25 2.69
CA ARG A 168 7.87 -4.68 3.12
C ARG A 168 7.98 -5.58 4.33
N ILE A 169 7.42 -5.14 5.44
CA ILE A 169 7.26 -5.88 6.68
C ILE A 169 5.79 -6.29 6.76
N THR A 170 5.51 -7.58 6.85
CA THR A 170 4.14 -8.10 6.69
C THR A 170 3.97 -9.45 7.36
N ARG A 171 2.76 -10.00 7.28
CA ARG A 171 2.42 -11.33 7.80
C ARG A 171 2.04 -12.26 6.65
N ARG A 172 2.15 -13.58 6.84
CA ARG A 172 1.68 -14.55 5.84
C ARG A 172 0.17 -14.64 5.91
N ARG A 173 -0.48 -14.59 4.74
CA ARG A 173 -1.94 -14.67 4.61
C ARG A 173 -2.53 -16.04 4.93
N PHE A 174 -1.71 -17.06 5.14
CA PHE A 174 -2.15 -18.46 5.24
C PHE A 174 -2.67 -18.85 6.63
N TYR A 175 -2.49 -17.99 7.64
CA TYR A 175 -2.94 -18.27 8.98
C TYR A 175 -4.28 -17.58 9.22
N ASP A 176 -5.26 -18.41 9.57
CA ASP A 176 -6.65 -18.02 9.82
C ASP A 176 -6.73 -16.88 10.84
N ARG A 177 -7.79 -16.06 10.76
CA ARG A 177 -7.96 -14.77 11.47
C ARG A 177 -7.93 -14.82 13.01
N ASN A 178 -7.70 -15.98 13.61
CA ASN A 178 -7.67 -16.15 15.05
C ASN A 178 -6.36 -15.57 15.62
N LEU A 179 -6.48 -14.90 16.77
CA LEU A 179 -5.34 -14.40 17.55
C LEU A 179 -4.43 -15.58 17.88
N TYR A 180 -3.21 -15.55 17.35
CA TYR A 180 -2.21 -16.55 17.72
C TYR A 180 -1.52 -16.08 19.01
N PRO A 181 -1.12 -17.01 19.90
CA PRO A 181 -0.40 -16.66 21.13
C PRO A 181 0.83 -15.76 20.92
N ASP A 182 1.43 -15.83 19.73
CA ASP A 182 2.62 -15.10 19.32
C ASP A 182 2.37 -13.65 18.82
N ASP A 183 1.12 -13.22 18.71
CA ASP A 183 0.82 -11.81 18.39
C ASP A 183 1.39 -10.85 19.43
N ALA A 184 1.64 -11.32 20.65
CA ALA A 184 2.27 -10.58 21.73
C ALA A 184 3.71 -10.11 21.41
N HIS A 185 4.44 -10.82 20.55
CA HIS A 185 5.83 -10.49 20.19
C HIS A 185 5.96 -9.80 18.84
N GLU A 186 4.85 -9.46 18.16
CA GLU A 186 4.92 -8.74 16.87
C GLU A 186 5.63 -7.39 17.03
N LYS A 187 5.31 -6.64 18.09
CA LYS A 187 5.91 -5.34 18.40
C LYS A 187 7.43 -5.42 18.48
N ASP A 188 7.96 -6.33 19.31
CA ASP A 188 9.40 -6.50 19.54
C ASP A 188 10.14 -6.86 18.24
N ARG A 189 9.52 -7.70 17.40
CA ARG A 189 10.10 -8.10 16.10
C ARG A 189 10.12 -6.94 15.11
N VAL A 190 9.04 -6.16 15.04
CA VAL A 190 8.98 -4.96 14.21
C VAL A 190 10.03 -3.95 14.68
N GLU A 191 10.14 -3.72 15.99
CA GLU A 191 11.15 -2.84 16.58
C GLU A 191 12.58 -3.28 16.20
N TYR A 192 12.88 -4.57 16.35
CA TYR A 192 14.17 -5.14 15.95
C TYR A 192 14.48 -4.95 14.46
N ILE A 193 13.51 -5.14 13.58
CA ILE A 193 13.67 -4.92 12.13
C ILE A 193 13.92 -3.44 11.85
N MET A 194 13.14 -2.56 12.47
CA MET A 194 13.21 -1.11 12.25
C MET A 194 14.53 -0.51 12.74
N MET A 195 15.08 -1.02 13.84
CA MET A 195 16.43 -0.68 14.31
C MET A 195 17.50 -0.94 13.24
N HIS A 196 17.40 -2.06 12.52
CA HIS A 196 18.34 -2.42 11.44
C HIS A 196 18.02 -1.72 10.11
N LEU A 197 16.77 -1.34 9.87
CA LEU A 197 16.38 -0.58 8.69
C LEU A 197 16.85 0.88 8.77
N ARG A 198 16.86 1.46 9.98
CA ARG A 198 17.14 2.88 10.21
C ARG A 198 18.39 3.43 9.49
N PRO A 199 19.56 2.75 9.50
CA PRO A 199 20.75 3.23 8.78
C PRO A 199 20.59 3.29 7.25
N HIS A 200 19.56 2.64 6.72
CA HIS A 200 19.31 2.51 5.28
C HIS A 200 18.13 3.35 4.78
N LEU A 201 17.48 4.15 5.64
CA LEU A 201 16.33 4.98 5.27
C LEU A 201 16.63 5.92 4.08
N HIS A 202 17.84 6.45 3.99
CA HIS A 202 18.26 7.36 2.91
C HIS A 202 18.14 6.78 1.50
N ARG A 203 18.16 5.44 1.37
CA ARG A 203 18.04 4.71 0.09
C ARG A 203 16.71 3.94 -0.02
N CYS A 204 15.83 4.06 0.97
CA CYS A 204 14.48 3.50 0.88
C CYS A 204 13.62 4.33 -0.08
N ARG A 205 13.00 3.65 -1.04
CA ARG A 205 11.95 4.23 -1.89
C ARG A 205 10.56 3.93 -1.37
N THR A 206 10.38 2.75 -0.81
CA THR A 206 9.11 2.28 -0.29
C THR A 206 9.35 1.62 1.05
N ILE A 207 8.57 2.01 2.06
CA ILE A 207 8.46 1.31 3.33
C ILE A 207 7.00 0.96 3.51
N ARG A 208 6.71 -0.33 3.65
CA ARG A 208 5.36 -0.83 3.95
C ARG A 208 5.40 -1.72 5.16
N LEU A 209 4.60 -1.40 6.16
CA LEU A 209 4.34 -2.21 7.33
C LEU A 209 2.84 -2.58 7.32
N ASP A 210 2.57 -3.86 7.09
CA ASP A 210 1.24 -4.45 7.21
C ASP A 210 1.24 -5.31 8.49
N ALA A 211 0.98 -4.68 9.64
CA ALA A 211 1.01 -5.32 10.96
C ALA A 211 -0.38 -5.82 11.39
N LYS A 212 -0.43 -6.73 12.37
CA LYS A 212 -1.68 -7.11 13.03
C LYS A 212 -2.09 -6.04 14.02
N CYS A 213 -1.16 -5.62 14.87
CA CYS A 213 -1.39 -4.73 16.00
C CYS A 213 -0.89 -3.30 15.69
N ARG A 214 -1.62 -2.29 16.16
CA ARG A 214 -1.23 -0.88 16.07
C ARG A 214 0.00 -0.60 16.92
N SER A 215 0.19 -1.30 18.04
CA SER A 215 1.39 -1.15 18.89
C SER A 215 2.69 -1.41 18.12
N SER A 216 2.68 -2.34 17.16
CA SER A 216 3.77 -2.59 16.23
C SER A 216 4.03 -1.42 15.27
N VAL A 217 2.95 -0.77 14.80
CA VAL A 217 3.05 0.45 13.97
C VAL A 217 3.66 1.60 14.76
N VAL A 218 3.15 1.86 15.96
CA VAL A 218 3.67 2.90 16.86
C VAL A 218 5.16 2.66 17.18
N ALA A 219 5.54 1.40 17.46
CA ALA A 219 6.95 1.04 17.65
C ALA A 219 7.81 1.36 16.41
N ALA A 220 7.31 1.05 15.21
CA ALA A 220 8.02 1.37 13.98
C ALA A 220 8.23 2.87 13.76
N LEU A 221 7.24 3.71 14.13
CA LEU A 221 7.33 5.16 14.02
C LEU A 221 8.53 5.73 14.76
N ASN A 222 8.84 5.20 15.95
CA ASN A 222 9.96 5.66 16.78
C ASN A 222 11.33 5.56 16.09
N HIS A 223 11.45 4.74 15.05
CA HIS A 223 12.67 4.56 14.27
C HIS A 223 12.68 5.31 12.94
N LEU A 224 11.54 5.84 12.49
CA LEU A 224 11.41 6.59 11.25
C LEU A 224 11.77 8.06 11.51
N LYS A 225 13.07 8.36 11.49
CA LYS A 225 13.61 9.70 11.73
C LYS A 225 14.64 10.10 10.66
N GLY A 226 14.81 11.40 10.47
CA GLY A 226 15.78 11.98 9.55
C GLY A 226 15.18 12.33 8.19
N ASP A 227 16.04 12.45 7.18
CA ASP A 227 15.64 12.81 5.82
C ASP A 227 15.89 11.60 4.90
N PRO A 228 14.87 10.77 4.60
CA PRO A 228 14.95 9.79 3.53
C PRO A 228 14.57 10.43 2.18
N PRO A 229 15.53 11.02 1.43
CA PRO A 229 15.21 11.84 0.25
C PRO A 229 14.57 11.04 -0.88
N ARG A 230 14.68 9.71 -0.87
CA ARG A 230 14.15 8.83 -1.91
C ARG A 230 12.80 8.20 -1.56
N LEU A 231 12.29 8.41 -0.34
CA LEU A 231 11.07 7.76 0.11
C LEU A 231 9.84 8.35 -0.60
N CYS A 232 9.20 7.53 -1.44
CA CYS A 232 8.01 7.90 -2.19
C CYS A 232 6.72 7.31 -1.61
N ILE A 233 6.83 6.18 -0.91
CA ILE A 233 5.69 5.47 -0.36
C ILE A 233 6.01 5.09 1.08
N LEU A 234 5.22 5.61 2.02
CA LEU A 234 5.20 5.19 3.40
C LEU A 234 3.81 4.63 3.70
N ALA A 235 3.71 3.33 3.94
CA ALA A 235 2.45 2.68 4.31
C ALA A 235 2.59 1.97 5.65
N LEU A 236 1.79 2.39 6.62
CA LEU A 236 1.83 1.92 7.99
C LEU A 236 0.39 1.58 8.39
N CYS A 237 0.02 0.31 8.19
CA CYS A 237 -1.33 -0.16 8.49
C CYS A 237 -1.29 -1.26 9.55
N SER A 238 -2.27 -1.23 10.44
CA SER A 238 -2.60 -2.30 11.38
C SER A 238 -4.03 -2.81 11.15
N GLU A 239 -4.31 -4.05 11.51
CA GLU A 239 -5.68 -4.58 11.48
C GLU A 239 -6.44 -4.28 12.77
N VAL A 240 -5.77 -4.29 13.91
CA VAL A 240 -6.34 -4.12 15.26
C VAL A 240 -5.67 -2.92 15.94
N ALA A 241 -6.47 -2.00 16.48
CA ALA A 241 -5.95 -0.92 17.31
C ALA A 241 -5.93 -1.35 18.78
N ASP A 242 -4.91 -2.15 19.12
CA ASP A 242 -4.64 -2.69 20.46
C ASP A 242 -4.04 -1.65 21.42
N THR A 243 -3.53 -0.54 20.91
CA THR A 243 -3.07 0.60 21.70
C THR A 243 -3.63 1.93 21.18
N VAL A 244 -3.77 2.88 22.10
CA VAL A 244 -4.16 4.27 21.85
C VAL A 244 -2.98 5.23 21.99
N ASP A 245 -1.78 4.69 22.23
CA ASP A 245 -0.54 5.47 22.34
C ASP A 245 -0.35 6.39 21.14
N ASP A 246 0.19 7.56 21.41
CA ASP A 246 0.41 8.57 20.39
C ASP A 246 1.54 8.19 19.43
N ALA A 247 1.47 8.75 18.22
CA ALA A 247 2.40 8.52 17.12
C ALA A 247 3.68 9.41 17.19
N ASP A 248 4.44 9.30 18.28
CA ASP A 248 5.54 10.21 18.69
C ASP A 248 6.83 10.15 17.85
N GLY A 249 6.83 9.48 16.69
CA GLY A 249 8.04 9.18 15.94
C GLY A 249 8.29 10.04 14.70
N LEU A 250 7.24 10.50 14.02
CA LEU A 250 7.34 11.04 12.65
C LEU A 250 7.64 12.53 12.57
N GLN A 251 7.55 13.28 13.67
CA GLN A 251 7.84 14.72 13.65
C GLN A 251 9.28 15.03 13.20
N ASP A 252 10.20 14.07 13.38
CA ASP A 252 11.60 14.18 12.95
C ASP A 252 11.82 13.65 11.52
N LEU A 253 10.77 13.23 10.81
CA LEU A 253 10.85 12.61 9.50
C LEU A 253 10.55 13.62 8.39
N ILE A 254 11.55 13.94 7.57
CA ILE A 254 11.42 14.87 6.44
C ILE A 254 11.45 14.04 5.15
N CYS A 255 10.33 13.95 4.43
CA CYS A 255 10.23 13.12 3.22
C CYS A 255 9.89 13.96 1.98
N PRO A 256 10.86 14.65 1.35
CA PRO A 256 10.59 15.62 0.29
C PRO A 256 10.00 15.01 -0.99
N ASN A 257 10.09 13.68 -1.16
CA ASN A 257 9.60 12.97 -2.34
C ASN A 257 8.40 12.05 -2.05
N LEU A 258 7.77 12.16 -0.87
CA LEU A 258 6.66 11.31 -0.48
C LEU A 258 5.41 11.62 -1.32
N THR A 259 4.90 10.62 -2.04
CA THR A 259 3.71 10.78 -2.90
C THR A 259 2.51 9.98 -2.41
N ASN A 260 2.75 8.98 -1.56
CA ASN A 260 1.75 8.05 -1.07
C ASN A 260 1.95 7.83 0.43
N LEU A 261 0.99 8.30 1.23
CA LEU A 261 0.91 8.01 2.65
C LEU A 261 -0.22 7.03 2.92
N HIS A 262 0.08 5.98 3.67
CA HIS A 262 -0.94 5.16 4.30
C HIS A 262 -0.67 5.15 5.80
N ILE A 263 -1.64 5.55 6.59
CA ILE A 263 -1.52 5.65 8.05
C ILE A 263 -2.92 5.47 8.66
N ASP A 264 -3.04 5.02 9.91
CA ASP A 264 -4.33 5.03 10.59
C ASP A 264 -4.80 6.45 10.97
N ALA A 265 -6.10 6.63 11.13
CA ALA A 265 -6.69 7.94 11.38
C ALA A 265 -6.23 8.59 12.69
N LYS A 266 -6.06 7.82 13.77
CA LYS A 266 -5.58 8.34 15.06
C LYS A 266 -4.15 8.85 14.93
N SER A 267 -3.26 8.04 14.35
CA SER A 267 -1.87 8.44 14.14
C SER A 267 -1.76 9.68 13.25
N LEU A 268 -2.58 9.84 12.21
CA LEU A 268 -2.58 11.08 11.41
C LEU A 268 -2.94 12.31 12.26
N ILE A 269 -3.99 12.21 13.07
CA ILE A 269 -4.45 13.30 13.94
C ILE A 269 -3.36 13.71 14.93
N ASP A 270 -2.72 12.73 15.58
CA ASP A 270 -1.66 12.97 16.56
C ASP A 270 -0.50 13.76 15.94
N LEU A 271 -0.15 13.44 14.68
CA LEU A 271 0.92 14.12 13.97
C LEU A 271 0.57 15.57 13.66
N VAL A 272 -0.62 15.81 13.10
CA VAL A 272 -1.02 17.18 12.74
C VAL A 272 -1.19 18.05 13.99
N GLN A 273 -1.71 17.50 15.09
CA GLN A 273 -1.81 18.22 16.37
C GLN A 273 -0.46 18.63 16.94
N ARG A 274 0.61 17.92 16.60
CA ARG A 274 1.99 18.23 17.00
C ARG A 274 2.69 19.19 16.04
N GLY A 275 1.97 19.75 15.07
CA GLY A 275 2.51 20.67 14.09
C GLY A 275 3.38 19.97 13.05
N PHE A 276 3.21 18.66 12.84
CA PHE A 276 3.88 17.99 11.74
C PHE A 276 3.31 18.50 10.42
N ASP A 277 4.12 19.26 9.70
CA ASP A 277 3.75 19.81 8.41
C ASP A 277 4.32 18.96 7.29
N TRP A 278 3.43 18.57 6.40
CA TRP A 278 3.72 17.80 5.20
C TRP A 278 3.95 18.71 4.00
N SER A 279 3.76 20.03 4.16
CA SER A 279 3.83 20.96 3.04
C SER A 279 5.16 20.77 2.29
N PRO A 280 5.12 20.37 1.01
CA PRO A 280 6.32 20.32 0.20
C PRO A 280 6.85 21.76 0.10
N GLU A 281 8.18 21.90 0.11
CA GLU A 281 8.81 23.21 -0.15
C GLU A 281 8.19 23.85 -1.41
N GLU A 282 7.86 25.14 -1.29
CA GLU A 282 7.08 25.88 -2.28
C GLU A 282 7.52 25.55 -3.72
N GLY A 283 6.59 24.96 -4.49
CA GLY A 283 6.79 24.64 -5.91
C GLY A 283 7.16 23.18 -6.21
N ASN A 284 7.39 22.32 -5.23
CA ASN A 284 7.84 20.94 -5.47
C ASN A 284 6.82 19.87 -5.01
N ARG A 285 5.83 19.64 -5.89
CA ARG A 285 4.91 18.48 -5.98
C ARG A 285 3.74 18.43 -5.00
N ARG A 286 2.62 17.90 -5.52
CA ARG A 286 1.41 17.55 -4.76
C ARG A 286 1.56 16.14 -4.17
N TYR A 287 1.00 15.90 -2.99
CA TYR A 287 0.72 14.54 -2.56
C TYR A 287 -0.31 13.96 -3.50
N SER A 288 -0.02 12.80 -4.06
CA SER A 288 -0.99 12.18 -4.95
C SER A 288 -2.03 11.37 -4.18
N TYR A 289 -1.66 10.75 -3.05
CA TYR A 289 -2.56 9.82 -2.37
C TYR A 289 -2.36 9.79 -0.85
N LEU A 290 -3.43 10.07 -0.12
CA LEU A 290 -3.58 9.82 1.32
C LEU A 290 -4.58 8.69 1.53
N ILE A 291 -4.16 7.62 2.21
CA ILE A 291 -5.01 6.47 2.52
C ILE A 291 -5.05 6.29 4.04
N LEU A 292 -6.21 6.50 4.64
CA LEU A 292 -6.41 6.19 6.04
C LEU A 292 -6.76 4.72 6.21
N CYS A 293 -5.81 3.97 6.79
CA CYS A 293 -5.97 2.56 7.11
C CYS A 293 -7.06 2.36 8.18
N PRO A 294 -7.62 1.15 8.32
CA PRO A 294 -8.56 0.82 9.38
C PRO A 294 -8.05 1.21 10.77
N TYR A 295 -8.93 1.78 11.59
CA TYR A 295 -8.68 2.09 12.99
C TYR A 295 -9.91 1.68 13.80
N GLN A 296 -9.78 0.63 14.59
CA GLN A 296 -10.86 0.03 15.38
C GLN A 296 -10.34 -0.24 16.80
N PRO A 297 -10.39 0.76 17.70
CA PRO A 297 -9.91 0.60 19.06
C PRO A 297 -10.79 -0.41 19.81
N LEU A 298 -10.18 -1.15 20.73
CA LEU A 298 -10.90 -2.14 21.55
C LEU A 298 -11.98 -1.49 22.42
N ASP A 299 -11.70 -0.29 22.92
CA ASP A 299 -12.65 0.53 23.67
C ASP A 299 -13.21 1.65 22.76
N PRO A 300 -14.54 1.68 22.51
CA PRO A 300 -15.19 2.71 21.72
C PRO A 300 -14.94 4.16 22.15
N GLN A 301 -14.59 4.40 23.43
CA GLN A 301 -14.25 5.74 23.93
C GLN A 301 -12.95 6.31 23.32
N HIS A 302 -12.14 5.46 22.68
CA HIS A 302 -10.93 5.88 21.97
C HIS A 302 -11.15 6.00 20.46
N GLY A 303 -12.42 6.00 20.03
CA GLY A 303 -12.80 6.30 18.65
C GLY A 303 -12.32 7.69 18.22
N VAL A 304 -12.12 7.87 16.92
CA VAL A 304 -11.69 9.15 16.37
C VAL A 304 -12.84 10.15 16.40
N LEU A 305 -12.60 11.37 16.89
CA LEU A 305 -13.56 12.46 16.75
C LEU A 305 -13.57 12.95 15.30
N ALA A 306 -14.76 13.01 14.68
CA ALA A 306 -14.89 13.44 13.29
C ALA A 306 -14.42 14.88 13.07
N VAL A 307 -14.67 15.76 14.04
CA VAL A 307 -14.19 17.14 14.01
C VAL A 307 -12.66 17.23 13.92
N ASP A 308 -11.94 16.36 14.64
CA ASP A 308 -10.48 16.37 14.63
C ASP A 308 -9.95 15.81 13.32
N LEU A 309 -10.58 14.77 12.79
CA LEU A 309 -10.22 14.25 11.47
C LEU A 309 -10.47 15.28 10.36
N ILE A 310 -11.61 15.98 10.37
CA ILE A 310 -11.92 17.02 9.37
C ILE A 310 -10.91 18.16 9.46
N ARG A 311 -10.63 18.67 10.66
CA ARG A 311 -9.63 19.72 10.88
C ARG A 311 -8.25 19.28 10.40
N CYS A 312 -7.89 18.03 10.69
CA CYS A 312 -6.65 17.44 10.23
C CYS A 312 -6.57 17.38 8.69
N LEU A 313 -7.62 16.90 8.02
CA LEU A 313 -7.65 16.79 6.56
C LEU A 313 -7.68 18.17 5.88
N ALA A 314 -8.35 19.16 6.46
CA ALA A 314 -8.37 20.53 5.95
C ALA A 314 -6.99 21.21 6.02
N ASN A 315 -6.17 20.83 7.01
CA ASN A 315 -4.80 21.33 7.14
C ASN A 315 -3.83 20.73 6.11
N ILE A 316 -4.16 19.58 5.51
CA ILE A 316 -3.27 18.95 4.54
C ILE A 316 -3.61 19.48 3.14
N GLN A 317 -2.73 20.31 2.62
CA GLN A 317 -2.88 20.89 1.30
C GLN A 317 -2.37 19.95 0.21
N ASN A 318 -2.82 20.17 -1.03
CA ASN A 318 -2.29 19.53 -2.23
C ASN A 318 -2.42 17.99 -2.24
N ILE A 319 -3.55 17.43 -1.81
CA ILE A 319 -3.85 16.00 -1.96
C ILE A 319 -4.70 15.78 -3.22
N ASP A 320 -4.24 14.94 -4.16
CA ASP A 320 -5.06 14.59 -5.33
C ASP A 320 -6.19 13.60 -4.95
N SER A 321 -5.92 12.65 -4.05
CA SER A 321 -6.91 11.66 -3.63
C SER A 321 -6.80 11.24 -2.17
N ILE A 322 -7.95 11.21 -1.49
CA ILE A 322 -8.12 10.78 -0.10
C ILE A 322 -8.96 9.50 -0.09
N SER A 323 -8.49 8.45 0.60
CA SER A 323 -9.24 7.19 0.78
C SER A 323 -9.38 6.89 2.28
N LEU A 324 -10.62 6.81 2.77
CA LEU A 324 -10.96 6.57 4.17
C LEU A 324 -11.53 5.15 4.29
N ARG A 325 -10.96 4.30 5.17
CA ARG A 325 -11.37 2.89 5.24
C ARG A 325 -11.60 2.45 6.67
N SER A 326 -12.81 1.98 6.98
CA SER A 326 -13.15 1.32 8.24
C SER A 326 -12.65 2.06 9.50
N ILE A 327 -12.89 3.37 9.55
CA ILE A 327 -12.53 4.21 10.70
C ILE A 327 -13.66 4.16 11.73
N PHE A 328 -13.33 3.81 12.96
CA PHE A 328 -14.25 3.87 14.08
C PHE A 328 -14.28 5.29 14.67
N PHE A 329 -15.46 5.91 14.66
CA PHE A 329 -15.67 7.26 15.20
C PHE A 329 -16.21 7.20 16.62
N HIS A 330 -15.83 8.17 17.44
CA HIS A 330 -16.33 8.32 18.80
C HIS A 330 -17.86 8.52 18.81
N PRO A 331 -18.61 7.98 19.80
CA PRO A 331 -20.07 8.10 19.87
C PRO A 331 -20.57 9.54 20.09
N ASP A 332 -19.78 10.39 20.74
CA ASP A 332 -20.06 11.83 20.88
C ASP A 332 -19.78 12.57 19.57
N PHE A 333 -20.49 12.16 18.52
CA PHE A 333 -20.37 12.71 17.19
C PHE A 333 -20.93 14.13 17.16
N ILE A 334 -20.10 15.09 17.55
CA ILE A 334 -20.43 16.51 17.48
C ILE A 334 -19.85 17.05 16.18
N LEU A 335 -20.75 17.39 15.26
CA LEU A 335 -20.35 18.11 14.06
C LEU A 335 -19.75 19.46 14.47
N PRO A 336 -18.61 19.85 13.89
CA PRO A 336 -18.12 21.21 14.05
C PRO A 336 -19.23 22.18 13.63
N GLN A 337 -19.65 23.09 14.51
CA GLN A 337 -20.51 24.22 14.14
C GLN A 337 -19.74 25.27 13.31
N VAL A 338 -18.65 24.86 12.66
CA VAL A 338 -17.72 25.77 12.00
C VAL A 338 -18.44 26.45 10.84
N THR A 339 -18.63 27.76 10.98
CA THR A 339 -19.23 28.65 9.98
C THR A 339 -18.22 29.17 8.97
N ASN A 340 -16.94 28.85 9.14
CA ASN A 340 -15.84 29.45 8.38
C ASN A 340 -15.25 28.43 7.39
N HIS A 341 -14.94 28.89 6.18
CA HIS A 341 -14.32 28.12 5.08
C HIS A 341 -12.92 27.54 5.40
N GLU A 342 -12.36 27.81 6.58
CA GLU A 342 -11.04 27.31 7.01
C GLU A 342 -11.02 25.79 7.26
N SER A 343 -12.13 25.09 7.07
CA SER A 343 -12.23 23.63 7.26
C SER A 343 -12.55 22.86 5.98
N ASP A 344 -12.37 23.48 4.81
CA ASP A 344 -12.61 22.81 3.54
C ASP A 344 -11.49 21.79 3.25
N ILE A 345 -11.89 20.53 3.04
CA ILE A 345 -11.02 19.43 2.62
C ILE A 345 -10.88 19.51 1.10
N PHE A 346 -9.65 19.71 0.62
CA PHE A 346 -9.36 19.81 -0.81
C PHE A 346 -8.81 18.50 -1.37
N GLY A 347 -9.34 18.07 -2.51
CA GLY A 347 -8.75 17.02 -3.34
C GLY A 347 -9.63 16.64 -4.52
N ASP A 348 -9.07 15.97 -5.53
CA ASP A 348 -9.82 15.62 -6.74
C ASP A 348 -10.82 14.48 -6.46
N THR A 349 -10.41 13.52 -5.61
CA THR A 349 -11.18 12.31 -5.33
C THR A 349 -11.22 11.97 -3.83
N LEU A 350 -12.42 11.79 -3.29
CA LEU A 350 -12.68 11.28 -1.95
C LEU A 350 -13.31 9.88 -2.01
N GLU A 351 -12.57 8.86 -1.60
CA GLU A 351 -13.07 7.50 -1.45
C GLU A 351 -13.40 7.21 0.02
N MET A 352 -14.55 6.60 0.28
CA MET A 352 -14.97 6.15 1.61
C MET A 352 -15.42 4.70 1.53
N ASP A 353 -14.80 3.82 2.31
CA ASP A 353 -15.16 2.41 2.44
C ASP A 353 -15.51 2.08 3.91
N ASN A 354 -16.73 1.59 4.15
CA ASN A 354 -17.19 1.18 5.49
C ASN A 354 -17.09 2.31 6.53
N ILE A 355 -17.58 3.50 6.17
CA ILE A 355 -17.64 4.68 7.04
C ILE A 355 -19.09 4.87 7.53
N PRO A 356 -19.31 5.20 8.83
CA PRO A 356 -20.65 5.48 9.35
C PRO A 356 -21.34 6.67 8.68
N PHE A 357 -22.67 6.61 8.54
CA PHE A 357 -23.47 7.65 7.87
C PHE A 357 -23.15 9.08 8.32
N ASP A 358 -23.15 9.33 9.63
CA ASP A 358 -22.98 10.68 10.17
C ASP A 358 -21.58 11.24 9.83
N ALA A 359 -20.57 10.37 9.84
CA ALA A 359 -19.20 10.69 9.41
C ALA A 359 -19.13 10.99 7.92
N VAL A 360 -19.78 10.17 7.07
CA VAL A 360 -19.87 10.42 5.62
C VAL A 360 -20.49 11.79 5.35
N ASN A 361 -21.62 12.10 6.00
CA ASN A 361 -22.31 13.38 5.82
C ASN A 361 -21.45 14.57 6.27
N ALA A 362 -20.73 14.43 7.39
CA ALA A 362 -19.79 15.44 7.84
C ALA A 362 -18.68 15.68 6.82
N LEU A 363 -18.00 14.62 6.40
CA LEU A 363 -16.87 14.70 5.47
C LEU A 363 -17.29 15.30 4.13
N LEU A 364 -18.45 14.92 3.60
CA LEU A 364 -18.98 15.47 2.35
C LEU A 364 -19.36 16.94 2.47
N LYS A 365 -19.89 17.37 3.62
CA LYS A 365 -20.24 18.77 3.88
C LYS A 365 -19.01 19.67 3.88
N PHE A 366 -17.87 19.17 4.37
CA PHE A 366 -16.61 19.90 4.43
C PHE A 366 -15.68 19.59 3.26
N SER A 367 -16.06 18.73 2.31
CA SER A 367 -15.21 18.40 1.16
C SER A 367 -15.51 19.28 -0.05
N ASN A 368 -14.46 19.87 -0.62
CA ASN A 368 -14.49 20.50 -1.93
C ASN A 368 -13.79 19.57 -2.94
N THR A 369 -14.43 18.43 -3.21
CA THR A 369 -13.88 17.37 -4.07
C THR A 369 -14.70 17.16 -5.33
N GLU A 370 -14.06 16.96 -6.48
CA GLU A 370 -14.77 16.75 -7.75
C GLU A 370 -15.53 15.41 -7.77
N ASN A 371 -14.92 14.36 -7.21
CA ASN A 371 -15.43 13.00 -7.24
C ASN A 371 -15.51 12.42 -5.83
N ALA A 372 -16.65 11.82 -5.50
CA ALA A 372 -16.82 11.06 -4.27
C ALA A 372 -17.24 9.61 -4.58
N HIS A 373 -16.50 8.65 -4.03
CA HIS A 373 -16.78 7.22 -4.18
C HIS A 373 -17.14 6.62 -2.83
N LEU A 374 -18.38 6.14 -2.71
CA LEU A 374 -18.88 5.56 -1.47
C LEU A 374 -19.04 4.04 -1.64
N LYS A 375 -18.43 3.28 -0.74
CA LYS A 375 -18.46 1.82 -0.74
C LYS A 375 -18.80 1.31 0.67
N ASN A 376 -19.74 0.37 0.78
CA ASN A 376 -20.13 -0.26 2.04
C ASN A 376 -20.43 0.72 3.22
N CYS A 377 -20.80 1.98 2.95
CA CYS A 377 -21.11 2.93 4.01
C CYS A 377 -22.54 2.68 4.51
N SER A 378 -22.79 2.91 5.80
CA SER A 378 -24.14 2.81 6.35
C SER A 378 -24.94 4.07 6.05
N PHE A 379 -26.26 3.93 5.85
CA PHE A 379 -27.19 5.05 5.65
C PHE A 379 -28.42 4.81 6.51
N SER A 380 -28.63 5.66 7.52
CA SER A 380 -29.86 5.67 8.33
C SER A 380 -30.90 6.66 7.79
N SER A 381 -30.52 7.57 6.90
CA SER A 381 -31.39 8.62 6.35
C SER A 381 -30.92 9.10 4.95
N PRO A 382 -31.77 9.77 4.16
CA PRO A 382 -31.38 10.35 2.88
C PRO A 382 -30.28 11.40 3.05
N VAL A 383 -29.26 11.37 2.20
CA VAL A 383 -28.17 12.36 2.19
C VAL A 383 -28.69 13.70 1.65
N LEU A 384 -28.53 14.78 2.43
CA LEU A 384 -28.79 16.14 1.97
C LEU A 384 -27.53 16.68 1.31
N TRP A 385 -27.49 16.66 -0.02
CA TRP A 385 -26.36 17.16 -0.80
C TRP A 385 -26.28 18.69 -0.78
N PRO A 386 -25.08 19.28 -0.71
CA PRO A 386 -24.91 20.71 -0.92
C PRO A 386 -25.47 21.08 -2.30
N SER A 387 -26.41 22.02 -2.36
CA SER A 387 -27.12 22.38 -3.59
C SER A 387 -26.28 23.20 -4.58
N SER A 388 -25.01 23.48 -4.26
CA SER A 388 -24.23 24.55 -4.90
C SER A 388 -23.01 24.10 -5.72
N GLY A 389 -22.87 22.82 -6.12
CA GLY A 389 -21.73 22.39 -6.94
C GLY A 389 -22.01 21.17 -7.85
N PRO A 390 -21.26 21.02 -8.96
CA PRO A 390 -21.33 19.83 -9.82
C PRO A 390 -20.56 18.67 -9.15
N PHE A 391 -21.21 17.95 -8.23
CA PHE A 391 -20.62 16.77 -7.59
C PHE A 391 -20.93 15.50 -8.37
N ASN A 392 -19.89 14.74 -8.72
CA ASN A 392 -20.04 13.38 -9.24
C ASN A 392 -19.89 12.37 -8.09
N VAL A 393 -21.01 11.81 -7.65
CA VAL A 393 -21.02 10.78 -6.61
C VAL A 393 -21.22 9.44 -7.28
N THR A 394 -20.38 8.45 -7.01
CA THR A 394 -20.58 7.07 -7.48
C THR A 394 -20.80 6.14 -6.30
N PHE A 395 -21.88 5.35 -6.34
CA PHE A 395 -22.19 4.34 -5.33
C PHE A 395 -21.72 2.96 -5.78
N GLY A 396 -21.05 2.23 -4.89
CA GLY A 396 -20.74 0.81 -5.11
C GLY A 396 -22.01 -0.07 -5.13
N ILE A 397 -21.98 -1.14 -5.92
CA ILE A 397 -23.10 -2.05 -6.23
C ILE A 397 -23.84 -2.58 -4.97
N ALA A 398 -23.16 -2.74 -3.83
CA ALA A 398 -23.78 -3.22 -2.59
C ALA A 398 -24.75 -2.23 -1.93
N MET A 399 -24.75 -0.95 -2.32
CA MET A 399 -25.52 0.13 -1.68
C MET A 399 -26.94 0.29 -2.25
N PHE A 400 -27.19 -0.25 -3.45
CA PHE A 400 -28.41 0.05 -4.20
C PHE A 400 -29.71 -0.44 -3.55
N PHE A 401 -29.64 -1.35 -2.58
CA PHE A 401 -30.84 -1.89 -1.94
C PHE A 401 -31.44 -0.98 -0.85
N ASN A 402 -30.73 0.05 -0.36
CA ASN A 402 -31.20 0.91 0.74
C ASN A 402 -31.54 2.36 0.37
N LEU A 403 -31.28 2.81 -0.87
CA LEU A 403 -31.47 4.22 -1.25
C LEU A 403 -32.76 4.42 -2.08
N MET A 404 -33.92 4.63 -1.43
CA MET A 404 -35.03 5.35 -2.07
C MET A 404 -34.70 6.85 -2.03
N MET A 405 -34.31 7.43 -3.18
CA MET A 405 -34.18 8.88 -3.28
C MET A 405 -35.55 9.55 -3.19
N VAL A 406 -35.80 10.29 -2.11
CA VAL A 406 -36.89 11.28 -2.05
C VAL A 406 -36.37 12.57 -2.67
N THR A 407 -36.62 12.77 -3.95
CA THR A 407 -36.51 14.10 -4.55
C THR A 407 -37.66 14.95 -4.02
N LYS A 408 -37.38 15.78 -3.02
CA LYS A 408 -38.36 16.76 -2.52
C LYS A 408 -38.48 17.89 -3.54
N THR A 409 -39.38 17.73 -4.50
CA THR A 409 -39.77 18.80 -5.42
C THR A 409 -40.62 19.80 -4.62
N GLU A 410 -40.00 20.81 -4.02
CA GLU A 410 -40.73 21.94 -3.45
C GLU A 410 -41.42 22.71 -4.58
N ARG A 411 -42.71 22.41 -4.78
CA ARG A 411 -43.60 23.28 -5.56
C ARG A 411 -43.80 24.55 -4.76
N ALA A 412 -43.11 25.61 -5.15
CA ALA A 412 -43.46 26.96 -4.77
C ALA A 412 -44.91 27.23 -5.25
N ASN A 413 -45.84 27.40 -4.30
CA ASN A 413 -47.14 27.99 -4.57
C ASN A 413 -46.92 29.47 -4.91
N VAL A 414 -46.74 29.77 -6.20
CA VAL A 414 -46.78 31.13 -6.73
C VAL A 414 -48.23 31.46 -7.04
N SER A 415 -48.94 32.03 -6.06
CA SER A 415 -50.13 32.84 -6.33
C SER A 415 -49.67 34.26 -6.60
N GLY A 416 -49.86 34.76 -7.83
CA GLY A 416 -49.70 36.19 -8.08
C GLY A 416 -49.28 36.55 -9.50
N THR A 417 -50.29 36.92 -10.30
CA THR A 417 -50.30 37.98 -11.32
C THR A 417 -49.19 38.01 -12.39
N LYS A 418 -49.66 37.79 -13.63
CA LYS A 418 -49.02 38.12 -14.91
C LYS A 418 -48.24 39.44 -14.84
N ASP A 419 -46.95 39.38 -15.15
CA ASP A 419 -46.37 40.37 -16.05
C ASP A 419 -45.16 39.82 -16.81
N GLN A 420 -45.09 40.18 -18.09
CA GLN A 420 -44.08 39.74 -19.04
C GLN A 420 -42.74 40.41 -18.76
N ARG A 421 -41.66 39.62 -18.63
CA ARG A 421 -40.36 39.95 -19.25
C ARG A 421 -39.41 38.75 -19.23
N THR A 422 -38.80 38.56 -20.39
CA THR A 422 -37.89 37.50 -20.80
C THR A 422 -36.61 37.44 -19.96
N GLY A 423 -36.35 36.27 -19.38
CA GLY A 423 -35.04 35.89 -18.83
C GLY A 423 -34.94 34.37 -18.75
N ARG A 424 -34.38 33.72 -19.78
CA ARG A 424 -34.06 32.28 -19.77
C ARG A 424 -32.99 32.02 -18.70
N ARG A 425 -33.39 31.50 -17.54
CA ARG A 425 -32.48 30.74 -16.67
C ARG A 425 -32.51 29.28 -17.11
N THR A 426 -31.41 28.81 -17.67
CA THR A 426 -31.19 27.39 -17.92
C THR A 426 -30.85 26.74 -16.57
N ILE A 427 -31.79 25.97 -16.01
CA ILE A 427 -31.50 25.07 -14.90
C ILE A 427 -30.87 23.83 -15.54
N GLN A 428 -29.55 23.68 -15.38
CA GLN A 428 -28.83 22.50 -15.84
C GLN A 428 -29.03 21.41 -14.79
N SER A 429 -29.98 20.50 -15.05
CA SER A 429 -30.17 19.29 -14.25
C SER A 429 -29.10 18.29 -14.67
N SER A 430 -28.15 18.00 -13.79
CA SER A 430 -27.17 16.92 -13.99
C SER A 430 -27.89 15.58 -13.88
N TYR A 431 -27.93 14.83 -14.98
CA TYR A 431 -28.42 13.45 -14.99
C TYR A 431 -27.26 12.51 -14.65
N MET A 432 -27.43 11.71 -13.60
CA MET A 432 -26.50 10.67 -13.21
C MET A 432 -26.74 9.43 -14.10
N TYR A 433 -25.76 9.06 -14.92
CA TYR A 433 -25.76 7.80 -15.66
C TYR A 433 -25.36 6.66 -14.72
N VAL A 434 -26.16 5.59 -14.68
CA VAL A 434 -25.87 4.35 -13.95
C VAL A 434 -25.37 3.31 -14.94
N GLN A 435 -24.22 2.69 -14.65
CA GLN A 435 -23.65 1.55 -15.38
C GLN A 435 -23.70 0.29 -14.53
#